data_AF-A0A2H3HQS6-F1
#
_entry.id   AF-A0A2H3HQS6-F1
#
_cell.length_a   1.000
_cell.length_b   1.000
_cell.length_c   1.000
_cell.angle_alpha   90.00
_cell.angle_beta   90.00
_cell.angle_gamma   90.00
#
_symmetry.space_group_name_H-M   'P 1'
#
loop_
_entity.id
_entity.type
_entity.pdbx_description
1 polymer ?
#
loop_
_entity_poly.entity_id
_entity_poly.type
_entity_poly.pdbx_seq_one_letter_code
_entity_poly.pdbx_strand_id
1 'polypeptide(L)'
;MAFGLPLCHCNVCRYSTGLLFTSYLPTEKPRSFEGLSVFRGVDGSCRYFCSICGCHVYQSHKDQDGELRWGVATGVITKSGDSSARVSYTAHQKVDDAIDGGASIWLPLEAQQNPSNRSHSGSFTPKSMHLDALCACEAIHLRITRPNEASYLPHRAYPDLTYPYCSTDESITSNPSGEKWWIKGDKYLAGTCICESCRRASGFEIQTWAFIPRANIFIPSTDGSGSEVALDFESLPTGALKSYQSSQGAVRHFCGGCGATVFWRDTTDSSVVDVSVGIFRADEGARAENWFHWHKSRISFAEEVQNHRSGPLAIAAQGLLGTLSMGLKGSSEGGLD
;
A
#
# COMPACT_ATOMS: atom_id res chain seq x y z
N MET A 1 21.77 15.57 -15.25
CA MET A 1 21.95 15.36 -13.80
C MET A 1 21.38 14.01 -13.41
N ALA A 2 21.99 13.23 -12.51
CA ALA A 2 21.46 11.92 -12.10
C ALA A 2 20.96 11.98 -10.65
N PHE A 3 19.74 11.52 -10.41
CA PHE A 3 19.11 11.49 -9.08
C PHE A 3 18.85 10.04 -8.69
N GLY A 4 19.53 9.58 -7.63
CA GLY A 4 19.22 8.33 -6.97
C GLY A 4 18.11 8.52 -5.94
N LEU A 5 17.01 7.82 -6.09
CA LEU A 5 15.87 7.86 -5.17
C LEU A 5 15.92 6.67 -4.20
N PRO A 6 15.96 6.92 -2.89
CA PRO A 6 15.77 5.86 -1.92
C PRO A 6 14.28 5.50 -1.77
N LEU A 7 14.01 4.23 -1.50
CA LEU A 7 12.73 3.73 -1.03
C LEU A 7 12.79 3.61 0.49
N CYS A 8 11.98 4.38 1.22
CA CYS A 8 11.92 4.33 2.68
C CYS A 8 10.86 3.33 3.15
N HIS A 9 11.26 2.36 3.98
CA HIS A 9 10.41 1.28 4.52
C HIS A 9 10.06 1.49 5.99
N CYS A 10 10.38 2.67 6.56
CA CYS A 10 10.18 2.91 7.99
C CYS A 10 8.70 2.84 8.38
N ASN A 11 8.46 2.50 9.64
CA ASN A 11 7.11 2.35 10.18
C ASN A 11 6.30 3.64 10.08
N VAL A 12 6.92 4.81 10.30
CA VAL A 12 6.22 6.10 10.15
C VAL A 12 5.71 6.30 8.72
N CYS A 13 6.53 6.02 7.70
CA CYS A 13 6.11 6.14 6.30
C CYS A 13 5.01 5.12 5.97
N ARG A 14 5.17 3.87 6.40
CA ARG A 14 4.18 2.81 6.14
C ARG A 14 2.82 3.14 6.73
N TYR A 15 2.79 3.45 8.01
CA TYR A 15 1.53 3.68 8.74
C TYR A 15 0.86 5.01 8.39
N SER A 16 1.61 6.03 7.93
CA SER A 16 1.04 7.33 7.55
C SER A 16 0.54 7.38 6.11
N THR A 17 1.03 6.49 5.23
CA THR A 17 0.63 6.44 3.83
C THR A 17 -0.28 5.26 3.51
N GLY A 18 -0.17 4.18 4.28
CA GLY A 18 -0.80 2.89 4.00
C GLY A 18 -0.01 2.01 3.02
N LEU A 19 1.18 2.44 2.58
CA LEU A 19 2.01 1.71 1.62
C LEU A 19 3.14 0.95 2.33
N LEU A 20 3.75 -0.03 1.66
CA LEU A 20 4.92 -0.72 2.20
C LEU A 20 6.20 0.13 2.15
N PHE A 21 6.25 1.12 1.28
CA PHE A 21 7.36 2.06 1.18
C PHE A 21 6.95 3.36 0.50
N THR A 22 7.78 4.39 0.66
CA THR A 22 7.58 5.71 0.05
C THR A 22 8.83 6.16 -0.68
N SER A 23 8.66 6.99 -1.70
CA SER A 23 9.74 7.62 -2.46
C SER A 23 9.47 9.11 -2.63
N TYR A 24 10.47 9.93 -2.28
CA TYR A 24 10.41 11.39 -2.39
C TYR A 24 11.59 11.90 -3.20
N LEU A 25 11.32 12.72 -4.22
CA LEU A 25 12.34 13.47 -4.94
C LEU A 25 12.66 14.76 -4.15
N PRO A 26 13.94 15.10 -3.92
CA PRO A 26 14.30 16.37 -3.28
C PRO A 26 13.71 17.57 -4.03
N THR A 27 13.21 18.54 -3.27
CA THR A 27 12.65 19.79 -3.80
C THR A 27 12.97 20.95 -2.87
N GLU A 28 12.84 22.18 -3.38
CA GLU A 28 12.73 23.36 -2.52
C GLU A 28 11.44 23.33 -1.70
N LYS A 29 11.40 24.13 -0.62
CA LYS A 29 10.20 24.35 0.18
C LYS A 29 9.04 24.82 -0.72
N PRO A 30 7.87 24.17 -0.68
CA PRO A 30 6.70 24.62 -1.42
C PRO A 30 6.28 26.03 -1.03
N ARG A 31 5.84 26.82 -2.02
CA ARG A 31 5.39 28.21 -1.82
C ARG A 31 4.01 28.31 -1.17
N SER A 32 3.18 27.28 -1.34
CA SER A 32 1.83 27.19 -0.78
C SER A 32 1.55 25.76 -0.29
N PHE A 33 0.69 25.68 0.72
CA PHE A 33 0.14 24.43 1.28
C PHE A 33 -1.40 24.42 1.20
N GLU A 34 -1.98 25.29 0.40
CA GLU A 34 -3.44 25.37 0.22
C GLU A 34 -4.00 24.02 -0.23
N GLY A 35 -5.10 23.59 0.39
CA GLY A 35 -5.73 22.30 0.13
C GLY A 35 -4.98 21.09 0.69
N LEU A 36 -3.87 21.29 1.42
CA LEU A 36 -3.12 20.22 2.09
C LEU A 36 -3.39 20.21 3.60
N SER A 37 -3.60 19.01 4.13
CA SER A 37 -3.50 18.69 5.54
C SER A 37 -2.07 18.28 5.87
N VAL A 38 -1.67 18.42 7.16
CA VAL A 38 -0.34 18.03 7.63
C VAL A 38 -0.44 17.02 8.77
N PHE A 39 0.30 15.93 8.63
CA PHE A 39 0.57 14.99 9.70
C PHE A 39 1.98 15.19 10.22
N ARG A 40 2.11 15.36 11.55
CA ARG A 40 3.42 15.45 12.21
C ARG A 40 3.74 14.09 12.81
N GLY A 41 4.73 13.41 12.23
CA GLY A 41 5.22 12.13 12.72
C GLY A 41 5.96 12.26 14.04
N VAL A 42 6.04 11.14 14.76
CA VAL A 42 6.81 11.01 16.01
C VAL A 42 8.33 11.20 15.80
N ASP A 43 8.80 11.00 14.58
CA ASP A 43 10.17 11.25 14.14
C ASP A 43 10.46 12.76 13.87
N GLY A 44 9.49 13.64 14.16
CA GLY A 44 9.58 15.07 13.95
C GLY A 44 9.39 15.52 12.50
N SER A 45 9.20 14.57 11.58
CA SER A 45 9.02 14.86 10.17
C SER A 45 7.54 15.04 9.82
N CYS A 46 7.24 15.90 8.85
CA CYS A 46 5.88 16.21 8.43
C CYS A 46 5.56 15.50 7.11
N ARG A 47 4.32 15.02 6.96
CA ARG A 47 3.75 14.62 5.67
C ARG A 47 2.60 15.55 5.33
N TYR A 48 2.59 16.04 4.11
CA TYR A 48 1.56 16.93 3.59
C TYR A 48 0.76 16.19 2.53
N PHE A 49 -0.55 16.13 2.72
CA PHE A 49 -1.45 15.32 1.89
C PHE A 49 -2.72 16.11 1.54
N CYS A 50 -3.31 15.81 0.39
CA CYS A 50 -4.53 16.45 -0.07
C CYS A 50 -5.67 16.22 0.93
N SER A 51 -6.29 17.30 1.42
CA SER A 51 -7.38 17.21 2.42
C SER A 51 -8.66 16.54 1.89
N ILE A 52 -8.79 16.41 0.56
CA ILE A 52 -9.95 15.84 -0.14
C ILE A 52 -9.79 14.36 -0.43
N CYS A 53 -8.62 13.92 -0.91
CA CYS A 53 -8.42 12.54 -1.37
C CYS A 53 -7.35 11.75 -0.61
N GLY A 54 -6.61 12.37 0.31
CA GLY A 54 -5.56 11.69 1.08
C GLY A 54 -4.22 11.54 0.36
N CYS A 55 -4.12 11.93 -0.91
CA CYS A 55 -2.87 11.82 -1.68
C CYS A 55 -1.72 12.57 -1.04
N HIS A 56 -0.62 11.87 -0.75
CA HIS A 56 0.59 12.47 -0.22
C HIS A 56 1.32 13.25 -1.31
N VAL A 57 1.70 14.49 -0.99
CA VAL A 57 2.33 15.41 -1.95
C VAL A 57 3.75 15.77 -1.52
N TYR A 58 3.93 16.17 -0.26
CA TYR A 58 5.24 16.59 0.24
C TYR A 58 5.61 15.92 1.55
N GLN A 59 6.91 15.88 1.81
CA GLN A 59 7.49 15.56 3.11
C GLN A 59 8.47 16.66 3.49
N SER A 60 8.55 16.97 4.79
CA SER A 60 9.68 17.69 5.34
C SER A 60 10.27 16.97 6.54
N HIS A 61 11.59 16.98 6.67
CA HIS A 61 12.31 16.39 7.79
C HIS A 61 13.59 17.17 8.05
N LYS A 62 14.11 17.10 9.28
CA LYS A 62 15.45 17.62 9.58
C LYS A 62 16.48 16.56 9.21
N ASP A 63 17.53 16.95 8.50
CA ASP A 63 18.67 16.07 8.25
C ASP A 63 19.61 16.01 9.48
N GLN A 64 20.78 15.39 9.31
CA GLN A 64 21.77 15.22 10.38
C GLN A 64 22.34 16.56 10.88
N ASP A 65 22.39 17.57 10.01
CA ASP A 65 22.86 18.92 10.33
C ASP A 65 21.76 19.77 10.99
N GLY A 66 20.54 19.21 11.12
CA GLY A 66 19.37 19.89 11.65
C GLY A 66 18.63 20.76 10.61
N GLU A 67 19.09 20.77 9.37
CA GLU A 67 18.52 21.56 8.27
C GLU A 67 17.24 20.93 7.74
N LEU A 68 16.25 21.77 7.47
CA LEU A 68 14.94 21.30 7.02
C LEU A 68 14.98 20.97 5.52
N ARG A 69 14.92 19.67 5.20
CA ARG A 69 14.83 19.14 3.84
C ARG A 69 13.39 18.94 3.43
N TRP A 70 13.14 19.12 2.13
CA TRP A 70 11.84 18.95 1.51
C TRP A 70 11.92 17.91 0.40
N GLY A 71 10.89 17.08 0.30
CA GLY A 71 10.71 16.08 -0.74
C GLY A 71 9.30 16.14 -1.31
N VAL A 72 9.16 15.85 -2.60
CA VAL A 72 7.88 15.69 -3.29
C VAL A 72 7.66 14.21 -3.60
N ALA A 73 6.47 13.69 -3.33
CA ALA A 73 6.14 12.29 -3.55
C ALA A 73 6.22 11.96 -5.04
N THR A 74 6.88 10.86 -5.42
CA THR A 74 7.19 10.61 -6.84
C THR A 74 5.94 10.37 -7.70
N GLY A 75 4.89 9.78 -7.12
CA GLY A 75 3.67 9.44 -7.84
C GLY A 75 2.83 10.65 -8.26
N VAL A 76 3.03 11.83 -7.64
CA VAL A 76 2.35 13.08 -8.05
C VAL A 76 3.05 13.81 -9.19
N ILE A 77 4.28 13.42 -9.55
CA ILE A 77 5.05 14.04 -10.63
C ILE A 77 4.59 13.46 -11.97
N THR A 78 3.98 14.29 -12.81
CA THR A 78 3.49 13.88 -14.14
C THR A 78 4.44 14.26 -15.27
N LYS A 79 5.19 15.36 -15.14
CA LYS A 79 6.12 15.84 -16.16
C LYS A 79 7.35 16.46 -15.50
N SER A 80 8.49 16.33 -16.18
CA SER A 80 9.71 17.09 -15.88
C SER A 80 10.00 18.04 -17.03
N GLY A 81 10.35 19.29 -16.73
CA GLY A 81 10.85 20.24 -17.72
C GLY A 81 12.27 19.95 -18.19
N ASP A 82 13.04 19.16 -17.41
CA ASP A 82 14.39 18.72 -17.76
C ASP A 82 14.36 17.28 -18.28
N SER A 83 14.47 17.14 -19.60
CA SER A 83 14.56 15.84 -20.29
C SER A 83 15.94 15.19 -20.18
N SER A 84 16.95 15.92 -19.71
CA SER A 84 18.33 15.43 -19.54
C SER A 84 18.57 14.79 -18.17
N ALA A 85 17.65 14.98 -17.22
CA ALA A 85 17.72 14.36 -15.92
C ALA A 85 17.56 12.83 -16.04
N ARG A 86 18.36 12.08 -15.28
CA ARG A 86 18.20 10.63 -15.12
C ARG A 86 17.73 10.39 -13.71
N VAL A 87 16.64 9.65 -13.55
CA VAL A 87 16.12 9.28 -12.24
C VAL A 87 16.04 7.76 -12.16
N SER A 88 16.53 7.21 -11.06
CA SER A 88 16.47 5.78 -10.78
C SER A 88 16.26 5.54 -9.29
N TYR A 89 15.57 4.45 -8.96
CA TYR A 89 15.50 3.95 -7.59
C TYR A 89 16.81 3.21 -7.30
N THR A 90 17.51 3.60 -6.24
CA THR A 90 18.92 3.19 -6.05
C THR A 90 19.18 2.50 -4.73
N ALA A 91 18.36 2.72 -3.71
CA ALA A 91 18.60 2.18 -2.38
C ALA A 91 17.31 1.93 -1.60
N HIS A 92 17.41 1.06 -0.61
CA HIS A 92 16.42 0.91 0.45
C HIS A 92 16.90 1.60 1.72
N GLN A 93 15.97 2.24 2.43
CA GLN A 93 16.23 2.86 3.72
C GLN A 93 15.29 2.29 4.77
N LYS A 94 15.81 2.13 6.00
CA LYS A 94 15.04 1.71 7.18
C LYS A 94 14.30 0.38 6.97
N VAL A 95 14.96 -0.57 6.29
CA VAL A 95 14.40 -1.91 6.03
C VAL A 95 14.18 -2.70 7.32
N ASP A 96 15.03 -2.50 8.33
CA ASP A 96 14.91 -3.20 9.61
C ASP A 96 13.57 -2.91 10.32
N ASP A 97 12.96 -1.74 10.13
CA ASP A 97 11.62 -1.42 10.68
C ASP A 97 10.53 -2.36 10.14
N ALA A 98 10.73 -2.92 8.95
CA ALA A 98 9.80 -3.85 8.33
C ALA A 98 9.90 -5.27 8.92
N ILE A 99 10.95 -5.58 9.69
CA ILE A 99 11.26 -6.88 10.32
C ILE A 99 11.55 -7.99 9.30
N ASP A 100 10.57 -8.32 8.46
CA ASP A 100 10.67 -9.32 7.38
C ASP A 100 11.38 -8.78 6.13
N GLY A 101 11.81 -7.52 6.12
CA GLY A 101 12.40 -6.81 4.98
C GLY A 101 11.38 -6.09 4.08
N GLY A 102 10.08 -6.21 4.34
CA GLY A 102 9.04 -5.51 3.59
C GLY A 102 9.12 -5.75 2.09
N ALA A 103 8.85 -4.73 1.28
CA ALA A 103 8.90 -4.86 -0.17
C ALA A 103 10.32 -4.86 -0.76
N SER A 104 11.37 -4.62 0.05
CA SER A 104 12.75 -4.65 -0.49
C SER A 104 13.14 -6.03 -1.00
N ILE A 105 12.54 -7.09 -0.43
CA ILE A 105 12.73 -8.47 -0.88
C ILE A 105 12.30 -8.66 -2.35
N TRP A 106 11.30 -7.92 -2.82
CA TRP A 106 10.83 -7.99 -4.21
C TRP A 106 11.46 -6.92 -5.12
N LEU A 107 12.31 -6.07 -4.57
CA LEU A 107 12.89 -4.93 -5.26
C LEU A 107 14.42 -4.98 -5.14
N PRO A 108 15.11 -5.95 -5.76
CA PRO A 108 16.57 -6.00 -5.72
C PRO A 108 17.16 -4.81 -6.49
N LEU A 109 17.56 -3.75 -5.78
CA LEU A 109 18.22 -2.57 -6.34
C LEU A 109 19.74 -2.76 -6.35
N GLU A 110 20.40 -2.32 -7.43
CA GLU A 110 21.83 -2.60 -7.72
C GLU A 110 22.81 -2.24 -6.59
N ALA A 111 22.49 -1.24 -5.76
CA ALA A 111 23.37 -0.82 -4.65
C ALA A 111 23.36 -1.77 -3.44
N GLN A 112 22.53 -2.83 -3.44
CA GLN A 112 22.50 -3.83 -2.38
C GLN A 112 22.75 -5.24 -2.94
N GLN A 113 24.02 -5.54 -3.25
CA GLN A 113 24.48 -6.88 -3.63
C GLN A 113 24.45 -7.92 -2.50
N ASN A 114 23.70 -7.71 -1.41
CA ASN A 114 23.45 -8.74 -0.41
C ASN A 114 22.11 -8.44 0.28
N PRO A 115 20.96 -8.94 -0.22
CA PRO A 115 19.84 -9.14 0.67
C PRO A 115 20.35 -10.09 1.75
N SER A 116 20.49 -9.63 2.99
CA SER A 116 20.65 -10.55 4.09
C SER A 116 19.41 -11.43 4.04
N ASN A 117 19.56 -12.68 3.59
CA ASN A 117 18.59 -13.74 3.76
C ASN A 117 18.43 -13.93 5.27
N ARG A 118 17.67 -13.05 5.92
CA ARG A 118 17.14 -13.29 7.25
C ARG A 118 15.98 -14.24 7.04
N SER A 119 16.33 -15.50 6.79
CA SER A 119 15.46 -16.62 7.10
C SER A 119 15.14 -16.48 8.58
N HIS A 120 13.91 -16.02 8.89
CA HIS A 120 13.39 -16.15 10.23
C HIS A 120 13.36 -17.65 10.52
N SER A 121 14.27 -18.12 11.35
CA SER A 121 14.17 -19.44 11.95
C SER A 121 12.83 -19.48 12.65
N GLY A 122 11.92 -20.33 12.14
CA GLY A 122 10.56 -20.45 12.64
C GLY A 122 10.56 -20.84 14.11
N SER A 123 10.48 -19.84 14.98
CA SER A 123 9.94 -20.01 16.33
C SER A 123 8.47 -20.37 16.15
N PHE A 124 8.04 -21.51 16.68
CA PHE A 124 6.63 -21.88 16.75
C PHE A 124 5.90 -20.93 17.71
N THR A 125 5.60 -19.72 17.23
CA THR A 125 4.64 -18.83 17.87
C THR A 125 3.24 -19.27 17.44
N PRO A 126 2.29 -19.45 18.38
CA PRO A 126 0.90 -19.69 18.03
C PRO A 126 0.41 -18.63 17.03
N LYS A 127 -0.32 -19.04 15.99
CA LYS A 127 -0.90 -18.10 15.03
C LYS A 127 -1.85 -17.16 15.78
N SER A 128 -1.60 -15.85 15.70
CA SER A 128 -2.53 -14.87 16.24
C SER A 128 -3.91 -15.05 15.62
N MET A 129 -4.94 -14.93 16.46
CA MET A 129 -6.36 -14.98 16.04
C MET A 129 -6.81 -13.68 15.38
N HIS A 130 -6.09 -12.58 15.66
CA HIS A 130 -6.40 -11.25 15.16
C HIS A 130 -5.17 -10.55 14.60
N LEU A 131 -5.38 -9.76 13.54
CA LEU A 131 -4.38 -8.84 13.01
C LEU A 131 -4.92 -7.42 13.12
N ASP A 132 -4.22 -6.59 13.88
CA ASP A 132 -4.59 -5.18 13.98
C ASP A 132 -4.05 -4.40 12.77
N ALA A 133 -4.84 -3.43 12.31
CA ALA A 133 -4.45 -2.45 11.30
C ALA A 133 -4.64 -1.05 11.88
N LEU A 134 -3.52 -0.32 12.04
CA LEU A 134 -3.51 1.02 12.61
C LEU A 134 -2.77 1.99 11.70
N CYS A 135 -3.41 3.12 11.40
CA CYS A 135 -2.73 4.23 10.76
C CYS A 135 -1.78 4.94 11.74
N ALA A 136 -0.92 5.83 11.25
CA ALA A 136 0.12 6.46 12.08
C ALA A 136 -0.42 7.37 13.19
N CYS A 137 -1.61 7.96 13.02
CA CYS A 137 -2.25 8.76 14.06
C CYS A 137 -3.28 7.98 14.88
N GLU A 138 -3.40 6.67 14.65
CA GLU A 138 -4.26 5.71 15.36
C GLU A 138 -5.77 6.02 15.37
N ALA A 139 -6.19 7.10 14.72
CA ALA A 139 -7.60 7.43 14.50
C ALA A 139 -8.35 6.34 13.69
N ILE A 140 -7.60 5.51 12.96
CA ILE A 140 -8.11 4.28 12.34
C ILE A 140 -7.47 3.11 13.07
N HIS A 141 -8.31 2.30 13.72
CA HIS A 141 -7.95 1.01 14.29
C HIS A 141 -8.97 -0.02 13.81
N LEU A 142 -8.48 -0.98 13.05
CA LEU A 142 -9.24 -2.12 12.55
C LEU A 142 -8.66 -3.40 13.14
N ARG A 143 -9.52 -4.39 13.35
CA ARG A 143 -9.14 -5.74 13.73
C ARG A 143 -9.63 -6.72 12.68
N ILE A 144 -8.71 -7.51 12.16
CA ILE A 144 -8.96 -8.52 11.14
C ILE A 144 -8.97 -9.89 11.79
N THR A 145 -9.98 -10.70 11.52
CA THR A 145 -9.99 -12.12 11.93
C THR A 145 -9.42 -13.00 10.84
N ARG A 146 -9.06 -14.25 11.18
CA ARG A 146 -8.81 -15.28 10.17
C ARG A 146 -10.05 -15.57 9.30
N PRO A 147 -9.89 -16.18 8.11
CA PRO A 147 -11.01 -16.72 7.36
C PRO A 147 -11.88 -17.64 8.23
N ASN A 148 -13.19 -17.46 8.15
CA ASN A 148 -14.20 -18.24 8.84
C ASN A 148 -15.41 -18.48 7.91
N GLU A 149 -16.48 -19.10 8.39
CA GLU A 149 -17.67 -19.41 7.56
C GLU A 149 -18.23 -18.17 6.84
N ALA A 150 -18.27 -17.01 7.50
CA ALA A 150 -18.75 -15.77 6.91
C ALA A 150 -17.86 -15.26 5.76
N SER A 151 -16.57 -15.60 5.77
CA SER A 151 -15.62 -15.23 4.72
C SER A 151 -15.96 -15.84 3.35
N TYR A 152 -16.69 -16.95 3.32
CA TYR A 152 -17.04 -17.69 2.11
C TYR A 152 -18.43 -17.32 1.55
N LEU A 153 -19.22 -16.52 2.26
CA LEU A 153 -20.55 -16.10 1.80
C LEU A 153 -20.52 -15.14 0.60
N PRO A 154 -19.61 -14.16 0.53
CA PRO A 154 -19.59 -13.20 -0.58
C PRO A 154 -19.41 -13.83 -1.95
N HIS A 155 -19.87 -13.14 -2.99
CA HIS A 155 -19.46 -13.35 -4.38
C HIS A 155 -18.82 -12.06 -4.87
N ARG A 156 -17.67 -12.16 -5.54
CA ARG A 156 -16.99 -11.01 -6.12
C ARG A 156 -16.29 -11.41 -7.42
N ALA A 157 -16.37 -10.54 -8.41
CA ALA A 157 -15.61 -10.64 -9.66
C ALA A 157 -14.10 -10.79 -9.38
N TYR A 158 -13.38 -11.44 -10.28
CA TYR A 158 -11.93 -11.53 -10.18
C TYR A 158 -11.31 -10.14 -10.33
N PRO A 159 -10.29 -9.80 -9.52
CA PRO A 159 -9.56 -8.55 -9.66
C PRO A 159 -8.62 -8.61 -10.86
N ASP A 160 -8.16 -7.45 -11.32
CA ASP A 160 -7.11 -7.37 -12.35
C ASP A 160 -5.85 -8.16 -11.95
N LEU A 161 -5.59 -8.27 -10.64
CA LEU A 161 -4.50 -9.07 -10.08
C LEU A 161 -4.55 -10.54 -10.54
N THR A 162 -5.74 -11.12 -10.71
CA THR A 162 -5.92 -12.52 -11.14
C THR A 162 -5.98 -12.62 -12.66
N TYR A 163 -6.75 -11.72 -13.30
CA TYR A 163 -6.92 -11.70 -14.75
C TYR A 163 -6.81 -10.28 -15.29
N PRO A 164 -5.94 -9.99 -16.28
CA PRO A 164 -5.82 -8.66 -16.86
C PRO A 164 -7.13 -8.17 -17.44
N TYR A 165 -7.67 -7.05 -16.94
CA TYR A 165 -8.93 -6.50 -17.44
C TYR A 165 -8.84 -6.04 -18.89
N CYS A 166 -7.66 -5.59 -19.33
CA CYS A 166 -7.44 -5.11 -20.69
C CYS A 166 -7.49 -6.22 -21.77
N SER A 167 -7.42 -7.50 -21.38
CA SER A 167 -7.33 -8.62 -22.31
C SER A 167 -8.12 -9.87 -21.92
N THR A 168 -8.89 -9.80 -20.83
CA THR A 168 -9.75 -10.90 -20.36
C THR A 168 -11.22 -10.53 -20.53
N ASP A 169 -11.99 -11.45 -21.09
CA ASP A 169 -13.43 -11.28 -21.31
C ASP A 169 -14.22 -11.21 -19.98
N GLU A 170 -15.29 -10.42 -19.97
CA GLU A 170 -16.16 -10.23 -18.80
C GLU A 170 -16.84 -11.53 -18.34
N SER A 171 -17.09 -12.47 -19.26
CA SER A 171 -17.61 -13.81 -18.93
C SER A 171 -16.67 -14.60 -18.02
N ILE A 172 -15.37 -14.28 -18.00
CA ILE A 172 -14.39 -14.85 -17.08
C ILE A 172 -14.27 -13.97 -15.84
N THR A 173 -14.04 -12.66 -16.00
CA THR A 173 -13.76 -11.76 -14.87
C THR A 173 -14.95 -11.60 -13.93
N SER A 174 -16.18 -11.79 -14.41
CA SER A 174 -17.40 -11.85 -13.57
C SER A 174 -17.42 -13.00 -12.56
N ASN A 175 -16.48 -13.95 -12.63
CA ASN A 175 -16.37 -15.09 -11.72
C ASN A 175 -17.66 -15.93 -11.65
N PRO A 176 -18.12 -16.52 -12.77
CA PRO A 176 -19.37 -17.27 -12.82
C PRO A 176 -19.36 -18.53 -11.94
N SER A 177 -18.19 -19.10 -11.68
CA SER A 177 -18.01 -20.25 -10.78
C SER A 177 -18.13 -19.87 -9.29
N GLY A 178 -18.05 -18.57 -8.98
CA GLY A 178 -18.13 -18.06 -7.61
C GLY A 178 -16.94 -18.44 -6.74
N GLU A 179 -15.74 -18.59 -7.32
CA GLU A 179 -14.50 -18.89 -6.59
C GLU A 179 -14.25 -17.81 -5.52
N LYS A 180 -13.89 -18.24 -4.29
CA LYS A 180 -13.48 -17.34 -3.21
C LYS A 180 -12.00 -17.03 -3.32
N TRP A 181 -11.61 -16.41 -4.43
CA TRP A 181 -10.23 -16.17 -4.83
C TRP A 181 -9.40 -15.39 -3.78
N TRP A 182 -10.07 -14.64 -2.91
CA TRP A 182 -9.45 -13.90 -1.80
C TRP A 182 -9.03 -14.79 -0.62
N ILE A 183 -9.40 -16.08 -0.57
CA ILE A 183 -9.01 -17.00 0.50
C ILE A 183 -8.02 -18.02 -0.04
N LYS A 184 -6.88 -18.17 0.63
CA LYS A 184 -5.84 -19.16 0.33
C LYS A 184 -5.47 -19.90 1.62
N GLY A 185 -6.18 -21.01 1.88
CA GLY A 185 -6.10 -21.70 3.16
C GLY A 185 -6.64 -20.83 4.29
N ASP A 186 -5.82 -20.56 5.31
CA ASP A 186 -6.15 -19.68 6.45
C ASP A 186 -5.63 -18.24 6.29
N LYS A 187 -5.31 -17.84 5.05
CA LYS A 187 -4.78 -16.52 4.68
C LYS A 187 -5.68 -15.81 3.69
N TYR A 188 -5.58 -14.49 3.65
CA TYR A 188 -6.18 -13.67 2.60
C TYR A 188 -5.22 -13.45 1.44
N LEU A 189 -5.73 -13.32 0.22
CA LEU A 189 -4.93 -12.92 -0.93
C LEU A 189 -4.45 -11.46 -0.72
N ALA A 190 -3.20 -11.20 -1.07
CA ALA A 190 -2.65 -9.86 -1.19
C ALA A 190 -1.89 -9.70 -2.50
N GLY A 191 -1.74 -8.48 -2.98
CA GLY A 191 -1.01 -8.22 -4.22
C GLY A 191 -0.60 -6.77 -4.39
N THR A 192 0.12 -6.53 -5.49
CA THR A 192 0.64 -5.21 -5.86
C THR A 192 -0.16 -4.63 -7.02
N CYS A 193 -0.34 -3.31 -7.00
CA CYS A 193 -1.02 -2.57 -8.04
C CYS A 193 -0.22 -1.31 -8.38
N ILE A 194 -0.02 -1.08 -9.67
CA ILE A 194 0.74 0.08 -10.19
C ILE A 194 -0.13 0.96 -11.10
N CYS A 195 -1.45 0.82 -10.99
CA CYS A 195 -2.40 1.58 -11.79
C CYS A 195 -2.27 3.09 -11.57
N GLU A 196 -2.65 3.87 -12.58
CA GLU A 196 -2.56 5.33 -12.50
C GLU A 196 -3.37 5.88 -11.31
N SER A 197 -4.55 5.31 -11.10
CA SER A 197 -5.47 5.72 -10.04
C SER A 197 -4.88 5.50 -8.65
N CYS A 198 -4.26 4.34 -8.39
CA CYS A 198 -3.58 4.06 -7.12
C CYS A 198 -2.36 4.95 -6.93
N ARG A 199 -1.59 5.20 -7.99
CA ARG A 199 -0.45 6.11 -7.95
C ARG A 199 -0.85 7.52 -7.55
N ARG A 200 -1.90 8.05 -8.18
CA ARG A 200 -2.40 9.41 -7.92
C ARG A 200 -3.19 9.55 -6.63
N ALA A 201 -3.79 8.46 -6.13
CA ALA A 201 -4.50 8.44 -4.86
C ALA A 201 -3.56 8.37 -3.65
N SER A 202 -2.46 7.62 -3.76
CA SER A 202 -1.48 7.48 -2.67
C SER A 202 -0.39 8.55 -2.71
N GLY A 203 0.02 8.96 -3.92
CA GLY A 203 1.19 9.80 -4.16
C GLY A 203 2.47 9.01 -4.49
N PHE A 204 2.41 7.68 -4.60
CA PHE A 204 3.59 6.83 -4.83
C PHE A 204 3.32 5.74 -5.87
N GLU A 205 4.38 5.09 -6.35
CA GLU A 205 4.29 4.20 -7.51
C GLU A 205 3.47 2.93 -7.27
N ILE A 206 3.69 2.23 -6.16
CA ILE A 206 3.18 0.87 -5.95
C ILE A 206 2.29 0.85 -4.71
N GLN A 207 1.03 0.52 -4.92
CA GLN A 207 0.08 0.23 -3.87
C GLN A 207 0.03 -1.28 -3.60
N THR A 208 -0.20 -1.67 -2.35
CA THR A 208 -0.42 -3.06 -1.97
C THR A 208 -1.75 -3.22 -1.25
N TRP A 209 -2.51 -4.21 -1.68
CA TRP A 209 -3.86 -4.49 -1.18
C TRP A 209 -3.95 -5.91 -0.65
N ALA A 210 -4.62 -6.08 0.48
CA ALA A 210 -5.15 -7.36 0.96
C ALA A 210 -6.66 -7.39 0.73
N PHE A 211 -7.18 -8.50 0.19
CA PHE A 211 -8.60 -8.64 -0.14
C PHE A 211 -9.31 -9.35 1.00
N ILE A 212 -10.09 -8.60 1.78
CA ILE A 212 -10.66 -9.07 3.06
C ILE A 212 -12.18 -8.91 3.04
N PRO A 213 -12.95 -9.97 3.33
CA PRO A 213 -14.40 -9.84 3.48
C PRO A 213 -14.74 -8.84 4.59
N ARG A 214 -15.70 -7.96 4.34
CA ARG A 214 -16.14 -6.95 5.31
C ARG A 214 -16.59 -7.58 6.64
N ALA A 215 -17.17 -8.78 6.59
CA ALA A 215 -17.57 -9.56 7.76
C ALA A 215 -16.39 -10.00 8.66
N ASN A 216 -15.14 -9.87 8.20
CA ASN A 216 -13.93 -10.19 8.95
C ASN A 216 -13.17 -8.94 9.42
N ILE A 217 -13.77 -7.75 9.26
CA ILE A 217 -13.17 -6.48 9.67
C ILE A 217 -14.02 -5.89 10.79
N PHE A 218 -13.39 -5.65 11.93
CA PHE A 218 -14.03 -5.10 13.12
C PHE A 218 -13.35 -3.81 13.54
N ILE A 219 -14.11 -2.95 14.20
CA ILE A 219 -13.64 -1.69 14.78
C ILE A 219 -13.75 -1.84 16.29
N PRO A 220 -12.61 -1.88 17.00
CA PRO A 220 -12.60 -1.91 18.45
C PRO A 220 -13.24 -0.64 19.03
N SER A 221 -14.01 -0.81 20.10
CA SER A 221 -14.59 0.32 20.83
C SER A 221 -13.52 1.12 21.56
N THR A 222 -13.70 2.43 21.60
CA THR A 222 -12.81 3.38 22.29
C THR A 222 -13.19 3.59 23.76
N ASP A 223 -14.34 3.05 24.20
CA ASP A 223 -14.86 3.21 25.56
C ASP A 223 -14.24 2.26 26.61
N GLY A 224 -13.27 1.44 26.21
CA GLY A 224 -12.60 0.48 27.09
C GLY A 224 -13.43 -0.76 27.45
N SER A 225 -14.63 -0.92 26.89
CA SER A 225 -15.48 -2.11 27.10
C SER A 225 -14.91 -3.40 26.49
N GLY A 226 -13.93 -3.27 25.58
CA GLY A 226 -13.42 -4.39 24.78
C GLY A 226 -14.41 -4.90 23.74
N SER A 227 -15.54 -4.22 23.54
CA SER A 227 -16.49 -4.54 22.47
C SER A 227 -15.92 -4.16 21.10
N GLU A 228 -16.41 -4.84 20.07
CA GLU A 228 -16.05 -4.57 18.68
C GLU A 228 -17.31 -4.56 17.83
N VAL A 229 -17.34 -3.68 16.82
CA VAL A 229 -18.43 -3.63 15.86
C VAL A 229 -17.92 -4.02 14.48
N ALA A 230 -18.73 -4.78 13.73
CA ALA A 230 -18.40 -5.11 12.35
C ALA A 230 -18.29 -3.84 11.50
N LEU A 231 -17.40 -3.86 10.51
CA LEU A 231 -17.24 -2.75 9.59
C LEU A 231 -18.53 -2.49 8.81
N ASP A 232 -19.09 -1.30 9.00
CA ASP A 232 -20.18 -0.75 8.22
C ASP A 232 -19.82 0.67 7.78
N PHE A 233 -19.65 0.86 6.47
CA PHE A 233 -19.23 2.13 5.88
C PHE A 233 -20.25 3.26 6.08
N GLU A 234 -21.51 2.93 6.30
CA GLU A 234 -22.58 3.93 6.51
C GLU A 234 -22.60 4.43 7.96
N SER A 235 -22.08 3.65 8.91
CA SER A 235 -22.09 3.96 10.34
C SER A 235 -20.73 4.37 10.91
N LEU A 236 -19.72 4.62 10.07
CA LEU A 236 -18.39 4.98 10.54
C LEU A 236 -18.37 6.36 11.21
N PRO A 237 -17.63 6.53 12.33
CA PRO A 237 -17.48 7.82 12.99
C PRO A 237 -17.01 8.89 12.00
N THR A 238 -17.81 9.95 11.87
CA THR A 238 -17.56 11.02 10.92
C THR A 238 -16.24 11.73 11.24
N GLY A 239 -15.33 11.78 10.28
CA GLY A 239 -14.13 12.63 10.32
C GLY A 239 -12.79 11.89 10.42
N ALA A 240 -12.74 10.71 11.04
CA ALA A 240 -11.51 9.91 11.11
C ALA A 240 -11.23 9.18 9.79
N LEU A 241 -12.25 8.48 9.25
CA LEU A 241 -12.21 7.90 7.91
C LEU A 241 -12.96 8.82 6.94
N LYS A 242 -12.24 9.38 5.97
CA LYS A 242 -12.79 10.17 4.89
C LYS A 242 -12.89 9.32 3.63
N SER A 243 -13.88 9.60 2.80
CA SER A 243 -14.08 8.89 1.55
C SER A 243 -14.31 9.82 0.38
N TYR A 244 -13.93 9.37 -0.81
CA TYR A 244 -14.29 10.03 -2.07
C TYR A 244 -14.47 8.99 -3.17
N GLN A 245 -15.29 9.32 -4.15
CA GLN A 245 -15.46 8.49 -5.34
C GLN A 245 -14.31 8.79 -6.31
N SER A 246 -13.42 7.82 -6.54
CA SER A 246 -12.24 8.03 -7.40
C SER A 246 -12.53 7.82 -8.88
N SER A 247 -13.56 7.05 -9.20
CA SER A 247 -14.09 6.83 -10.55
C SER A 247 -15.51 6.27 -10.46
N GLN A 248 -16.20 6.11 -11.59
CA GLN A 248 -17.43 5.32 -11.61
C GLN A 248 -17.15 3.93 -11.02
N GLY A 249 -18.00 3.46 -10.11
CA GLY A 249 -17.83 2.16 -9.48
C GLY A 249 -16.84 2.11 -8.30
N ALA A 250 -16.02 3.13 -8.04
CA ALA A 250 -14.92 3.00 -7.07
C ALA A 250 -14.92 4.08 -5.98
N VAL A 251 -14.94 3.66 -4.72
CA VAL A 251 -14.80 4.52 -3.55
C VAL A 251 -13.50 4.21 -2.81
N ARG A 252 -12.76 5.25 -2.49
CA ARG A 252 -11.53 5.17 -1.69
C ARG A 252 -11.76 5.79 -0.34
N HIS A 253 -11.15 5.18 0.68
CA HIS A 253 -11.18 5.64 2.05
C HIS A 253 -9.77 5.91 2.56
N PHE A 254 -9.59 7.02 3.25
CA PHE A 254 -8.32 7.43 3.82
C PHE A 254 -8.50 8.03 5.21
N CYS A 255 -7.45 7.99 6.02
CA CYS A 255 -7.46 8.64 7.32
C CYS A 255 -7.39 10.17 7.16
N GLY A 256 -8.38 10.90 7.69
CA GLY A 256 -8.39 12.37 7.66
C GLY A 256 -7.28 13.03 8.47
N GLY A 257 -6.70 12.31 9.45
CA GLY A 257 -5.63 12.81 10.32
C GLY A 257 -4.22 12.64 9.75
N CYS A 258 -3.91 11.47 9.18
CA CYS A 258 -2.56 11.19 8.64
C CYS A 258 -2.47 11.04 7.12
N GLY A 259 -3.60 10.96 6.41
CA GLY A 259 -3.63 10.74 4.97
C GLY A 259 -3.43 9.28 4.55
N ALA A 260 -3.33 8.34 5.49
CA ALA A 260 -3.12 6.94 5.17
C ALA A 260 -4.27 6.40 4.31
N THR A 261 -3.95 5.77 3.18
CA THR A 261 -4.92 4.99 2.41
C THR A 261 -5.36 3.81 3.27
N VAL A 262 -6.67 3.59 3.39
CA VAL A 262 -7.23 2.51 4.23
C VAL A 262 -7.94 1.49 3.36
N PHE A 263 -8.96 1.91 2.60
CA PHE A 263 -9.76 1.01 1.77
C PHE A 263 -9.86 1.47 0.32
N TRP A 264 -9.98 0.49 -0.57
CA TRP A 264 -10.67 0.64 -1.85
C TRP A 264 -11.87 -0.32 -1.85
N ARG A 265 -13.01 0.12 -2.36
CA ARG A 265 -14.19 -0.73 -2.53
C ARG A 265 -14.95 -0.37 -3.80
N ASP A 266 -15.65 -1.36 -4.33
CA ASP A 266 -16.65 -1.11 -5.35
C ASP A 266 -17.90 -0.44 -4.72
N THR A 267 -18.59 0.40 -5.47
CA THR A 267 -19.83 1.06 -5.00
C THR A 267 -21.01 0.12 -4.93
N THR A 268 -21.02 -0.89 -5.80
CA THR A 268 -22.10 -1.87 -5.96
C THR A 268 -21.87 -3.13 -5.12
N ASP A 269 -20.60 -3.52 -4.92
CA ASP A 269 -20.22 -4.65 -4.08
C ASP A 269 -19.08 -4.29 -3.10
N SER A 270 -19.44 -4.19 -1.82
CA SER A 270 -18.49 -3.95 -0.71
C SER A 270 -18.42 -5.14 0.25
N SER A 271 -18.78 -6.33 -0.21
CA SER A 271 -18.75 -7.56 0.57
C SER A 271 -17.32 -8.06 0.83
N VAL A 272 -16.41 -7.86 -0.13
CA VAL A 272 -14.96 -8.03 0.00
C VAL A 272 -14.29 -6.71 -0.39
N VAL A 273 -13.48 -6.16 0.51
CA VAL A 273 -12.84 -4.86 0.34
C VAL A 273 -11.33 -5.01 0.27
N ASP A 274 -10.70 -4.04 -0.37
CA ASP A 274 -9.25 -3.99 -0.52
C ASP A 274 -8.71 -3.13 0.62
N VAL A 275 -7.88 -3.71 1.49
CA VAL A 275 -7.29 -3.03 2.65
C VAL A 275 -5.81 -2.76 2.40
N SER A 276 -5.39 -1.52 2.63
CA SER A 276 -4.01 -1.09 2.37
C SER A 276 -3.03 -1.84 3.27
N VAL A 277 -2.05 -2.55 2.71
CA VAL A 277 -1.22 -3.46 3.54
C VAL A 277 -0.32 -2.70 4.52
N GLY A 278 0.10 -1.48 4.17
CA GLY A 278 1.03 -0.70 4.97
C GLY A 278 0.54 -0.29 6.35
N ILE A 279 -0.76 -0.41 6.67
CA ILE A 279 -1.30 -0.14 8.03
C ILE A 279 -1.34 -1.37 8.95
N PHE A 280 -1.10 -2.59 8.45
CA PHE A 280 -1.12 -3.80 9.29
C PHE A 280 0.06 -3.87 10.26
N ARG A 281 -0.23 -4.37 11.47
CA ARG A 281 0.71 -4.54 12.59
C ARG A 281 0.88 -6.03 12.90
N ALA A 282 1.59 -6.73 12.03
CA ALA A 282 1.94 -8.13 12.25
C ALA A 282 3.31 -8.23 12.94
N ASP A 283 3.43 -9.13 13.91
CA ASP A 283 4.68 -9.34 14.66
C ASP A 283 5.80 -9.86 13.75
N GLU A 284 5.45 -10.64 12.72
CA GLU A 284 6.42 -11.15 11.75
C GLU A 284 6.95 -10.08 10.80
N GLY A 285 6.29 -8.93 10.67
CA GLY A 285 6.73 -7.83 9.84
C GLY A 285 5.73 -7.31 8.82
N ALA A 286 6.25 -6.51 7.88
CA ALA A 286 5.46 -5.65 7.02
C ALA A 286 4.64 -6.39 5.95
N ARG A 287 5.13 -7.53 5.47
CA ARG A 287 4.41 -8.37 4.51
C ARG A 287 3.37 -9.26 5.17
N ALA A 288 3.41 -9.43 6.49
CA ALA A 288 2.47 -10.22 7.27
C ALA A 288 2.20 -11.60 6.63
N GLU A 289 3.25 -12.33 6.27
CA GLU A 289 3.15 -13.55 5.46
C GLU A 289 2.41 -14.69 6.18
N ASN A 290 2.21 -14.61 7.50
CA ASN A 290 1.33 -15.55 8.19
C ASN A 290 -0.15 -15.26 7.95
N TRP A 291 -0.50 -14.04 7.53
CA TRP A 291 -1.86 -13.57 7.26
C TRP A 291 -2.19 -13.47 5.78
N PHE A 292 -1.19 -13.18 4.96
CA PHE A 292 -1.37 -12.94 3.53
C PHE A 292 -0.66 -13.96 2.65
N HIS A 293 -1.39 -14.42 1.64
CA HIS A 293 -0.84 -15.11 0.50
C HIS A 293 -0.59 -14.08 -0.61
N TRP A 294 0.68 -13.79 -0.89
CA TRP A 294 1.06 -12.80 -1.89
C TRP A 294 0.97 -13.36 -3.31
N HIS A 295 0.17 -12.73 -4.15
CA HIS A 295 0.12 -13.02 -5.57
C HIS A 295 1.38 -12.50 -6.28
N LYS A 296 2.18 -13.41 -6.81
CA LYS A 296 3.51 -13.10 -7.38
C LYS A 296 3.57 -13.16 -8.92
N SER A 297 2.56 -13.75 -9.57
CA SER A 297 2.55 -13.94 -11.02
C SER A 297 2.14 -12.70 -11.82
N ARG A 298 1.42 -11.77 -11.19
CA ARG A 298 0.94 -10.53 -11.81
C ARG A 298 1.02 -9.35 -10.84
N ILE A 299 1.29 -8.18 -11.41
CA ILE A 299 1.15 -6.87 -10.78
C ILE A 299 -0.06 -6.23 -11.44
N SER A 300 -1.06 -5.80 -10.67
CA SER A 300 -2.29 -5.24 -11.25
C SER A 300 -2.01 -3.98 -12.04
N PHE A 301 -2.61 -3.89 -13.22
CA PHE A 301 -2.55 -2.77 -14.15
C PHE A 301 -1.11 -2.35 -14.48
N ALA A 302 -0.21 -3.32 -14.63
CA ALA A 302 1.19 -3.11 -15.01
C ALA A 302 1.32 -2.24 -16.27
N GLU A 303 0.41 -2.44 -17.22
CA GLU A 303 0.26 -1.69 -18.45
C GLU A 303 0.00 -0.18 -18.25
N GLU A 304 -0.56 0.23 -17.11
CA GLU A 304 -0.87 1.64 -16.84
C GLU A 304 0.30 2.42 -16.24
N VAL A 305 1.45 1.78 -16.01
CA VAL A 305 2.55 2.40 -15.26
C VAL A 305 2.96 3.74 -15.86
N GLN A 306 2.86 3.98 -17.16
CA GLN A 306 3.23 5.28 -17.76
C GLN A 306 2.03 6.23 -18.03
N ASN A 307 0.81 5.83 -17.68
CA ASN A 307 -0.38 6.63 -17.98
C ASN A 307 -0.31 8.03 -17.35
N HIS A 308 -0.67 9.03 -18.15
CA HIS A 308 -0.68 10.45 -17.79
C HIS A 308 0.63 10.95 -17.13
N ARG A 309 1.78 10.38 -17.50
CA ARG A 309 3.10 10.91 -17.16
C ARG A 309 4.10 10.73 -18.29
N SER A 310 5.16 11.54 -18.28
CA SER A 310 6.26 11.42 -19.24
C SER A 310 7.59 11.88 -18.64
N GLY A 311 8.68 11.60 -19.35
CA GLY A 311 10.02 12.01 -18.96
C GLY A 311 10.69 11.06 -17.97
N PRO A 312 11.75 11.53 -17.28
CA PRO A 312 12.63 10.66 -16.48
C PRO A 312 11.93 9.84 -15.41
N LEU A 313 10.90 10.38 -14.74
CA LEU A 313 10.12 9.64 -13.73
C LEU A 313 9.24 8.54 -14.34
N ALA A 314 8.71 8.73 -15.55
CA ALA A 314 7.97 7.68 -16.25
C ALA A 314 8.89 6.51 -16.63
N ILE A 315 10.14 6.82 -17.02
CA ILE A 315 11.18 5.81 -17.30
C ILE A 315 11.59 5.11 -16.01
N ALA A 316 11.84 5.86 -14.93
CA ALA A 316 12.23 5.32 -13.63
C ALA A 316 11.17 4.35 -13.08
N ALA A 317 9.89 4.69 -13.21
CA ALA A 317 8.81 3.84 -12.75
C ALA A 317 8.59 2.59 -13.63
N GLN A 318 8.82 2.69 -14.94
CA GLN A 318 8.87 1.50 -15.81
C GLN A 318 10.01 0.56 -15.39
N GLY A 319 11.17 1.12 -15.04
CA GLY A 319 12.29 0.37 -14.47
C GLY A 319 11.91 -0.32 -13.15
N LEU A 320 11.26 0.43 -12.25
CA LEU A 320 10.78 -0.11 -10.96
C LEU A 320 9.78 -1.26 -11.15
N LEU A 321 8.86 -1.15 -12.11
CA LEU A 321 7.95 -2.23 -12.50
C LEU A 321 8.73 -3.48 -12.95
N GLY A 322 9.74 -3.29 -13.80
CA GLY A 322 10.63 -4.37 -14.25
C GLY A 322 11.31 -5.08 -13.08
N THR A 323 11.90 -4.31 -12.16
CA THR A 323 12.53 -4.83 -10.93
C THR A 323 11.53 -5.59 -10.06
N LEU A 324 10.34 -5.03 -9.81
CA LEU A 324 9.30 -5.68 -9.01
C LEU A 324 8.84 -7.00 -9.63
N SER A 325 8.62 -7.01 -10.95
CA SER A 325 8.18 -8.21 -11.69
C SER A 325 9.20 -9.34 -11.60
N MET A 326 10.49 -9.02 -11.73
CA MET A 326 11.57 -10.01 -11.57
C MET A 326 11.66 -10.50 -10.12
N GLY A 327 11.62 -9.59 -9.14
CA GLY A 327 11.74 -9.96 -7.72
C GLY A 327 10.57 -10.80 -7.20
N LEU A 328 9.34 -10.50 -7.63
CA LEU A 328 8.17 -11.32 -7.30
C LEU A 328 8.31 -12.74 -7.88
N LYS A 329 8.69 -12.89 -9.15
CA LYS A 329 8.90 -14.19 -9.79
C LYS A 329 10.02 -15.00 -9.14
N GLY A 330 11.19 -14.38 -8.90
CA GLY A 330 12.32 -15.05 -8.25
C GLY A 330 12.00 -15.51 -6.83
N SER A 331 11.10 -14.82 -6.12
CA SER A 331 10.62 -15.23 -4.79
C SER A 331 9.63 -16.40 -4.80
N SER A 332 9.15 -16.84 -5.97
CA SER A 332 8.29 -18.01 -6.11
C SER A 332 9.10 -19.31 -6.21
N GLU A 333 10.30 -19.26 -6.79
CA GLU A 333 11.13 -20.46 -7.04
C GLU A 333 11.86 -20.98 -5.77
N GLY A 334 11.85 -20.20 -4.67
CA GLY A 334 12.46 -20.57 -3.38
C GLY A 334 11.48 -21.11 -2.33
N GLY A 335 10.18 -21.16 -2.62
CA GLY A 335 9.17 -21.77 -1.77
C GLY A 335 8.77 -23.12 -2.36
N LEU A 336 9.07 -24.22 -1.67
CA LEU A 336 8.49 -25.52 -1.99
C LEU A 336 6.96 -25.39 -1.82
N ASP A 337 6.24 -25.50 -2.94
CA ASP A 337 4.79 -25.76 -2.97
C ASP A 337 4.45 -27.07 -2.23
#